data_AF-A0A6G1G376-F1
#
_entry.id   AF-A0A6G1G376-F1
#
_cell.length_a   1.000
_cell.length_b   1.000
_cell.length_c   1.000
_cell.angle_alpha   90.00
_cell.angle_beta   90.00
_cell.angle_gamma   90.00
#
_symmetry.space_group_name_H-M   'P 1'
#
loop_
_entity.id
_entity.type
_entity.pdbx_description
1 polymer ?
#
loop_
_entity_poly.entity_id
_entity_poly.type
_entity_poly.pdbx_seq_one_letter_code
_entity_poly.pdbx_strand_id
1 'polypeptide(L)' 'SEHLQTTFKLFWLPGTNLAVDEAMARFTGRAAEIVNIPSKPTPKGFKIWVLADQGYILDWLFH' A
#
# COMPACT_ATOMS: atom_id res chain seq x y z
N SER A 1 -1.28 8.55 -9.05
CA SER A 1 -1.62 7.12 -8.99
C SER A 1 -2.94 6.78 -9.68
N GLU A 2 -3.75 7.77 -10.08
CA GLU A 2 -5.12 7.59 -10.61
C GLU A 2 -5.25 6.54 -11.71
N HIS A 3 -4.35 6.55 -12.72
CA HIS A 3 -4.39 5.58 -13.81
C HIS A 3 -4.27 4.15 -13.30
N LEU A 4 -3.26 3.86 -12.47
CA LEU A 4 -3.05 2.50 -11.94
C LEU A 4 -4.17 2.07 -10.99
N GLN A 5 -4.64 2.95 -10.11
CA GLN A 5 -5.77 2.64 -9.21
C GLN A 5 -7.03 2.31 -10.01
N THR A 6 -7.33 3.09 -11.06
CA THR A 6 -8.44 2.82 -11.97
C THR A 6 -8.27 1.46 -12.65
N THR A 7 -7.09 1.20 -13.20
CA THR A 7 -6.78 -0.08 -13.85
C THR A 7 -6.92 -1.26 -12.89
N PHE A 8 -6.41 -1.16 -11.66
CA PHE A 8 -6.45 -2.25 -10.68
C PHE A 8 -7.90 -2.60 -10.31
N LYS A 9 -8.76 -1.58 -10.14
CA LYS A 9 -10.20 -1.75 -9.90
C LYS A 9 -10.97 -2.35 -11.09
N LEU A 10 -10.47 -2.20 -12.33
CA LEU A 10 -11.08 -2.80 -13.51
C LEU A 10 -10.74 -4.30 -13.67
N PHE A 11 -9.59 -4.74 -13.17
CA PHE A 11 -9.11 -6.12 -13.31
C PHE A 11 -9.47 -7.05 -12.15
N TRP A 12 -10.15 -6.56 -11.13
CA TRP A 12 -10.59 -7.37 -9.99
C TRP A 12 -12.00 -6.98 -9.54
N LEU A 13 -12.88 -7.98 -9.43
CA LEU A 13 -14.20 -7.83 -8.84
C LEU A 13 -14.10 -8.20 -7.35
N PRO A 14 -14.13 -7.23 -6.42
CA PRO A 14 -13.98 -7.52 -5.01
C PRO A 14 -15.16 -8.32 -4.43
N GLY A 15 -14.85 -9.18 -3.46
CA GLY A 15 -15.84 -9.82 -2.60
C GLY A 15 -16.44 -8.87 -1.56
N THR A 16 -17.21 -9.42 -0.62
CA THR A 16 -17.86 -8.64 0.45
C THR A 16 -16.91 -8.24 1.59
N ASN A 17 -15.74 -8.87 1.68
CA ASN A 17 -14.78 -8.65 2.76
C ASN A 17 -13.54 -7.95 2.23
N LEU A 18 -13.32 -6.70 2.66
CA LEU A 18 -12.16 -5.90 2.29
C LEU A 18 -11.30 -5.64 3.52
N ALA A 19 -9.99 -5.53 3.31
CA ALA A 19 -9.03 -5.15 4.34
C ALA A 19 -8.38 -3.81 3.99
N VAL A 20 -8.24 -2.96 5.02
CA VAL A 20 -7.43 -1.74 4.97
C VAL A 20 -6.33 -1.86 6.00
N ASP A 21 -5.07 -1.78 5.58
CA ASP A 21 -3.92 -1.85 6.48
C ASP A 21 -2.68 -1.12 5.90
N GLU A 22 -1.64 -1.00 6.71
CA GLU A 22 -0.35 -0.43 6.36
C GLU A 22 0.57 -1.47 5.68
N ALA A 23 0.93 -1.18 4.43
CA ALA A 23 2.02 -1.82 3.71
C ALA A 23 3.32 -1.01 3.83
N MET A 24 4.45 -1.71 3.79
CA MET A 24 5.79 -1.11 3.83
C MET A 24 6.55 -1.40 2.53
N ALA A 25 6.98 -0.35 1.84
CA ALA A 25 7.90 -0.45 0.71
C ALA A 25 9.30 -0.02 1.18
N ARG A 26 10.22 -0.98 1.36
CA ARG A 26 11.57 -0.73 1.87
C ARG A 26 12.31 0.28 1.00
N PHE A 27 12.87 1.31 1.62
CA PHE A 27 13.69 2.32 0.95
C PHE A 27 14.73 2.87 1.92
N THR A 28 15.97 3.09 1.43
CA THR A 28 17.11 3.49 2.28
C THR A 28 17.82 4.76 1.80
N GLY A 29 17.35 5.37 0.70
CA GLY A 29 17.83 6.65 0.22
C GLY A 29 17.32 7.83 1.07
N ARG A 30 17.62 9.05 0.63
CA ARG A 30 17.12 10.28 1.25
C ARG A 30 15.83 10.71 0.55
N ALA A 31 14.72 10.60 1.26
CA ALA A 31 13.42 11.12 0.87
C ALA A 31 12.75 11.69 2.13
N ALA A 32 11.91 12.71 2.01
CA ALA A 32 11.26 13.33 3.16
C ALA A 32 10.08 12.48 3.69
N GLU A 33 9.54 11.63 2.82
CA GLU A 33 8.31 10.87 2.98
C GLU A 33 8.57 9.47 3.57
N ILE A 34 9.84 9.08 3.79
CA ILE A 34 10.16 7.79 4.40
C ILE A 34 9.90 7.84 5.89
N VAL A 35 9.42 6.73 6.43
CA VAL A 35 9.19 6.56 7.87
C VAL A 35 10.07 5.45 8.42
N ASN A 36 10.24 5.46 9.74
CA ASN A 36 10.87 4.38 10.49
C ASN A 36 9.85 3.76 11.44
N ILE A 37 9.38 2.55 11.15
CA ILE A 37 8.44 1.77 11.96
C ILE A 37 9.18 0.55 12.52
N PRO A 38 9.75 0.61 13.73
CA PRO A 38 10.67 -0.43 14.25
C PRO A 38 10.06 -1.83 14.38
N SER A 39 8.74 -1.93 14.52
CA SER A 39 8.04 -3.21 14.69
C SER A 39 7.84 -4.00 13.39
N LYS A 40 8.08 -3.39 12.22
CA LYS A 40 7.91 -4.05 10.91
C LYS A 40 9.22 -4.75 10.49
N PRO A 41 9.15 -5.86 9.72
CA PRO A 41 10.34 -6.57 9.22
C PRO A 41 11.29 -5.69 8.40
N THR A 42 10.71 -4.73 7.66
CA THR A 42 11.44 -3.68 6.94
C THR A 42 11.15 -2.34 7.60
N PRO A 43 11.94 -1.91 8.60
CA PRO A 43 11.57 -0.79 9.46
C PRO A 43 11.65 0.56 8.75
N LYS A 44 12.53 0.72 7.75
CA LYS A 44 12.70 1.97 7.00
C LYS A 44 12.17 1.86 5.58
N GLY A 45 11.26 2.76 5.21
CA GLY A 45 10.67 2.79 3.87
C GLY A 45 9.46 3.71 3.76
N PHE A 46 8.76 3.63 2.64
CA PHE A 46 7.49 4.31 2.46
C PHE A 46 6.39 3.50 3.15
N LYS A 47 5.59 4.18 3.98
CA LYS A 47 4.34 3.65 4.50
C LYS A 47 3.23 3.95 3.51
N ILE A 48 2.45 2.93 3.17
CA ILE A 48 1.37 3.02 2.19
C ILE A 48 0.12 2.44 2.85
N TRP A 49 -0.97 3.22 2.91
CA TRP A 49 -2.28 2.68 3.23
C TRP A 49 -2.80 1.92 2.03
N VAL A 50 -3.19 0.66 2.20
CA VAL A 50 -3.62 -0.22 1.12
C VAL A 50 -5.03 -0.71 1.39
N LEU A 51 -5.90 -0.63 0.38
CA LEU A 51 -7.17 -1.34 0.33
C LEU A 51 -6.98 -2.61 -0.51
N ALA A 52 -7.30 -3.77 0.05
CA ALA A 52 -7.09 -5.05 -0.61
C ALA A 52 -8.23 -6.05 -0.38
N ASP A 53 -8.36 -7.00 -1.32
CA ASP A 53 -9.23 -8.17 -1.26
C ASP A 53 -8.44 -9.43 -1.63
N GLN A 54 -8.47 -10.47 -0.78
CA GLN A 54 -7.73 -11.73 -0.99
C GLN A 54 -6.27 -11.55 -1.47
N GLY A 55 -5.57 -10.53 -0.97
CA GLY A 55 -4.19 -10.22 -1.35
C GLY A 55 -4.03 -9.41 -2.64
N TYR A 56 -5.11 -9.12 -3.37
CA TYR A 56 -5.11 -8.20 -4.50
C TYR A 56 -5.32 -6.75 -4.02
N ILE A 57 -4.48 -5.83 -4.51
CA ILE A 57 -4.56 -4.40 -4.17
C ILE A 57 -5.60 -3.72 -5.07
N LEU A 58 -6.56 -3.02 -4.47
CA LEU A 58 -7.57 -2.24 -5.18
C LEU A 58 -7.20 -0.76 -5.25
N ASP A 59 -6.71 -0.21 -4.13
CA ASP A 59 -6.41 1.21 -4.01
C ASP A 59 -5.33 1.46 -2.96
N TRP A 60 -4.72 2.65 -2.97
CA TRP A 60 -3.70 3.04 -2.00
C TRP A 60 -3.57 4.55 -1.82
N LEU A 61 -3.09 4.93 -0.64
CA LEU A 61 -2.72 6.31 -0.31
C LEU A 61 -1.31 6.32 0.30
N PHE A 62 -0.43 7.17 -0.24
CA PHE A 62 0.85 7.46 0.40
C PHE A 62 0.62 8.34 1.63
N HIS A 63 1.46 8.17 2.64
CA HIS A 63 1.49 9.07 3.79
C HIS A 63 2.06 10.44 3.42
#